data_AF-A0A416THG6-F1
#
_entry.id   AF-A0A416THG6-F1
#
_cell.length_a   1.000
_cell.length_b   1.000
_cell.length_c   1.000
_cell.angle_alpha   90.00
_cell.angle_beta   90.00
_cell.angle_gamma   90.00
#
_symmetry.space_group_name_H-M   'P 1'
#
loop_
_entity.id
_entity.type
_entity.pdbx_description
1 polymer ?
#
loop_
_entity_poly.entity_id
_entity_poly.type
_entity_poly.pdbx_seq_one_letter_code
_entity_poly.pdbx_strand_id
1 'polypeptide(L)'
;MKKHLLLLAMFITSLYGCSSKNSEVQTSSDIETIPITDFETIYGKLSDFAEEVKMIPLEFTDESILGEIRKVVMSDKFIFIIEQTNREGVYVFDHTGKYLYRIGTQGEGPEEFVHLSDFSIDEEENVIYLCDSPRKRILAFTFENKFIKDIPMDYDATCFEYQNGLFFLYKEYSQSCTPSYSLVVKDQNGNLVEKYYPMPKDVVEYNSACIFRKRENNILFAQDLNDSVLLLSENKLTPLYYIDYKDRTMSEEDRSDLKNHVRPPLDILLEKKTLGGISDIFEIHDKVFIKHIDIAIPMLTVYEKKKRYVKTFRFLEDEFLFLATGHPIGQYKDYLLSLQEQEQIQNSMDYFDTWIKDGYLNLDKNKADELRKMIEEKLPNRNTDECNPVLFMIKVKK
;
A
#
# COMPACT_ATOMS: atom_id res chain seq x y z
N MET A 1 67.88 -61.78 4.30
CA MET A 1 67.87 -62.27 5.69
C MET A 1 66.45 -62.19 6.23
N LYS A 2 65.94 -63.33 6.72
CA LYS A 2 64.59 -63.50 7.28
C LYS A 2 64.39 -62.65 8.55
N LYS A 3 63.17 -62.16 8.78
CA LYS A 3 62.33 -62.56 9.93
C LYS A 3 60.92 -61.95 9.83
N HIS A 4 59.93 -62.83 9.93
CA HIS A 4 58.49 -62.58 10.11
C HIS A 4 58.15 -62.24 11.56
N LEU A 5 56.89 -61.78 11.77
CA LEU A 5 56.02 -61.68 12.98
C LEU A 5 55.67 -60.22 13.31
N LEU A 6 54.46 -59.80 13.67
CA LEU A 6 53.16 -60.43 14.00
C LEU A 6 52.12 -59.28 13.88
N LEU A 7 51.12 -59.37 13.02
CA LEU A 7 49.70 -59.57 13.39
C LEU A 7 49.27 -58.95 14.74
N LEU A 8 48.57 -57.82 14.69
CA LEU A 8 47.39 -57.61 15.53
C LEU A 8 46.36 -56.77 14.76
N ALA A 9 45.33 -57.45 14.27
CA ALA A 9 44.10 -56.84 13.81
C ALA A 9 43.30 -56.40 15.03
N MET A 10 42.85 -55.15 15.06
CA MET A 10 41.72 -54.76 15.89
C MET A 10 40.76 -53.90 15.07
N PHE A 11 39.58 -54.48 14.93
CA PHE A 11 38.36 -54.01 14.30
C PHE A 11 37.97 -52.60 14.83
N ILE A 12 37.90 -51.60 13.96
CA ILE A 12 37.03 -50.44 14.17
C ILE A 12 36.31 -50.16 12.85
N THR A 13 35.06 -50.61 12.82
CA THR A 13 34.04 -50.18 11.87
C THR A 13 33.77 -48.69 12.07
N SER A 14 34.14 -47.85 11.11
CA SER A 14 33.60 -46.49 11.01
C SER A 14 32.93 -46.29 9.67
N LEU A 15 31.61 -46.23 9.77
CA LEU A 15 30.60 -45.91 8.78
C LEU A 15 31.04 -44.79 7.83
N TYR A 16 30.79 -45.01 6.54
CA TYR A 16 30.72 -43.98 5.51
C TYR A 16 29.66 -42.95 5.92
N GLY A 17 30.10 -41.88 6.57
CA GLY A 17 29.33 -40.65 6.70
C GLY A 17 29.50 -39.83 5.42
N CYS A 18 28.53 -39.93 4.51
CA CYS A 18 28.32 -38.90 3.50
C CYS A 18 28.07 -37.57 4.23
N SER A 19 29.06 -36.70 4.27
CA SER A 19 28.84 -35.29 4.55
C SER A 19 28.00 -34.74 3.41
N SER A 20 26.69 -34.62 3.65
CA SER A 20 25.85 -33.70 2.91
C SER A 20 26.47 -32.32 3.11
N LYS A 21 27.09 -31.78 2.06
CA LYS A 21 27.29 -30.34 1.95
C LYS A 21 25.90 -29.74 1.96
N ASN A 22 25.44 -29.35 3.16
CA ASN A 22 24.48 -28.27 3.28
C ASN A 22 25.14 -27.10 2.56
N SER A 23 24.69 -26.85 1.34
CA SER A 23 24.80 -25.55 0.73
C SER A 23 24.05 -24.60 1.67
N GLU A 24 24.79 -24.02 2.61
CA GLU A 24 24.43 -22.73 3.18
C GLU A 24 24.19 -21.81 2.00
N VAL A 25 22.91 -21.59 1.72
CA VAL A 25 22.47 -20.52 0.84
C VAL A 25 22.98 -19.24 1.50
N GLN A 26 23.98 -18.62 0.87
CA GLN A 26 24.34 -17.24 1.16
C GLN A 26 23.17 -16.36 0.76
N THR A 27 22.24 -16.14 1.68
CA THR A 27 21.25 -15.06 1.64
C THR A 27 21.52 -14.15 2.82
N SER A 28 22.57 -13.35 2.74
CA SER A 28 22.66 -12.10 3.49
C SER A 28 22.36 -10.96 2.53
N SER A 29 21.09 -10.81 2.14
CA SER A 29 20.58 -9.47 1.90
C SER A 29 20.41 -8.87 3.29
N ASP A 30 21.30 -7.96 3.68
CA ASP A 30 21.19 -7.28 4.98
C ASP A 30 19.85 -6.55 5.02
N ILE A 31 18.94 -7.02 5.88
CA ILE A 31 17.63 -6.41 6.09
C ILE A 31 17.86 -5.07 6.77
N GLU A 32 17.35 -3.98 6.19
CA GLU A 32 17.47 -2.66 6.80
C GLU A 32 16.44 -2.53 7.92
N THR A 33 16.94 -2.35 9.16
CA THR A 33 16.08 -2.12 10.32
C THR A 33 15.76 -0.63 10.45
N ILE A 34 14.47 -0.29 10.49
CA ILE A 34 13.95 1.06 10.68
C ILE A 34 13.44 1.19 12.12
N PRO A 35 14.16 1.87 13.02
CA PRO A 35 13.75 2.01 14.41
C PRO A 35 12.72 3.14 14.56
N ILE A 36 11.49 2.80 14.94
CA ILE A 36 10.45 3.78 15.21
C ILE A 36 10.57 4.20 16.67
N THR A 37 11.16 5.38 16.91
CA THR A 37 11.48 5.87 18.26
C THR A 37 10.72 7.12 18.67
N ASP A 38 10.03 7.76 17.74
CA ASP A 38 9.23 8.95 18.00
C ASP A 38 7.73 8.59 17.93
N PHE A 39 7.01 8.84 19.02
CA PHE A 39 5.55 8.66 19.12
C PHE A 39 4.85 9.87 19.73
N GLU A 40 5.63 10.84 20.21
CA GLU A 40 5.12 11.99 20.97
C GLU A 40 4.90 13.21 20.08
N THR A 41 5.57 13.27 18.92
CA THR A 41 5.36 14.33 17.94
C THR A 41 3.95 14.24 17.36
N ILE A 42 3.12 15.23 17.68
CA ILE A 42 1.75 15.33 17.18
C ILE A 42 1.73 15.92 15.76
N TYR A 43 2.49 17.01 15.54
CA TYR A 43 2.48 17.76 14.29
C TYR A 43 3.84 17.67 13.58
N GLY A 44 3.80 17.26 12.31
CA GLY A 44 4.95 17.25 11.39
C GLY A 44 4.77 18.27 10.28
N LYS A 45 5.85 18.94 9.87
CA LYS A 45 5.81 19.94 8.79
C LYS A 45 5.98 19.26 7.45
N LEU A 46 5.09 19.53 6.48
CA LEU A 46 5.29 19.05 5.11
C LEU A 46 6.62 19.56 4.55
N SER A 47 7.02 20.79 4.88
CA SER A 47 8.27 21.37 4.40
C SER A 47 9.52 20.62 4.88
N ASP A 48 9.44 19.72 5.88
CA ASP A 48 10.58 18.89 6.28
C ASP A 48 10.98 17.91 5.16
N PHE A 49 10.02 17.42 4.36
CA PHE A 49 10.29 16.41 3.33
C PHE A 49 9.71 16.73 1.94
N ALA A 50 8.79 17.68 1.83
CA ALA A 50 8.16 18.09 0.58
C ALA A 50 8.64 19.46 0.11
N GLU A 51 8.66 19.69 -1.20
CA GLU A 51 9.03 20.98 -1.82
C GLU A 51 7.88 21.69 -2.53
N GLU A 52 6.79 20.98 -2.82
CA GLU A 52 5.62 21.51 -3.52
C GLU A 52 4.39 20.68 -3.16
N VAL A 53 3.22 21.32 -3.06
CA VAL A 53 1.92 20.65 -2.95
C VAL A 53 1.01 21.18 -4.05
N LYS A 54 0.40 20.27 -4.81
CA LYS A 54 -0.60 20.59 -5.85
C LYS A 54 -1.96 20.06 -5.44
N MET A 55 -2.99 20.86 -5.71
CA MET A 55 -4.37 20.53 -5.45
C MET A 55 -5.12 20.25 -6.75
N ILE A 56 -5.73 19.08 -6.84
CA ILE A 56 -6.53 18.59 -7.97
C ILE A 56 -7.94 18.25 -7.46
N PRO A 57 -8.91 19.18 -7.58
CA PRO A 57 -10.30 18.87 -7.29
C PRO A 57 -10.81 17.83 -8.28
N LEU A 58 -11.39 16.73 -7.79
CA LEU A 58 -12.04 15.76 -8.66
C LEU A 58 -13.43 16.27 -9.03
N GLU A 59 -13.74 16.29 -10.32
CA GLU A 59 -15.01 16.79 -10.84
C GLU A 59 -16.18 15.99 -10.26
N PHE A 60 -17.25 16.68 -9.85
CA PHE A 60 -18.48 16.08 -9.34
C PHE A 60 -19.59 16.23 -10.38
N THR A 61 -20.09 15.09 -10.86
CA THR A 61 -21.24 14.97 -11.78
C THR A 61 -22.04 13.74 -11.41
N ASP A 62 -23.28 13.61 -11.91
CA ASP A 62 -24.11 12.42 -11.71
C ASP A 62 -23.43 11.10 -12.12
N GLU A 63 -22.45 11.15 -13.03
CA GLU A 63 -21.70 9.98 -13.51
C GLU A 63 -20.37 9.74 -12.77
N SER A 64 -19.96 10.68 -11.91
CA SER A 64 -18.63 10.69 -11.28
C SER A 64 -18.68 10.84 -9.76
N ILE A 65 -19.84 10.66 -9.13
CA ILE A 65 -19.95 10.67 -7.67
C ILE A 65 -19.05 9.57 -7.09
N LEU A 66 -18.15 9.97 -6.20
CA LEU A 66 -17.23 9.09 -5.48
C LEU A 66 -17.68 8.94 -4.03
N GLY A 67 -17.88 7.71 -3.60
CA GLY A 67 -17.98 7.30 -2.20
C GLY A 67 -16.60 7.07 -1.58
N GLU A 68 -16.50 6.08 -0.69
CA GLU A 68 -15.25 5.79 0.01
C GLU A 68 -14.18 5.27 -0.97
N ILE A 69 -13.14 6.07 -1.21
CA ILE A 69 -12.06 5.71 -2.13
C ILE A 69 -11.11 4.70 -1.49
N ARG A 70 -10.89 3.58 -2.20
CA ARG A 70 -9.96 2.52 -1.77
C ARG A 70 -8.55 2.70 -2.32
N LYS A 71 -8.43 3.04 -3.61
CA LYS A 71 -7.13 3.12 -4.31
C LYS A 71 -7.17 4.20 -5.37
N VAL A 72 -6.08 4.97 -5.42
CA VAL A 72 -5.78 5.95 -6.47
C VAL A 72 -4.48 5.54 -7.14
N VAL A 73 -4.50 5.40 -8.47
CA VAL A 73 -3.31 5.12 -9.27
C VAL A 73 -3.22 6.17 -10.37
N MET A 74 -2.06 6.78 -10.54
CA MET A 74 -1.81 7.73 -11.61
C MET A 74 -0.89 7.14 -12.67
N SER A 75 -1.10 7.56 -13.91
CA SER A 75 -0.21 7.36 -15.06
C SER A 75 0.17 8.73 -15.64
N ASP A 76 0.92 8.77 -16.74
CA ASP A 76 1.23 9.98 -17.52
C ASP A 76 0.01 10.60 -18.20
N LYS A 77 -1.10 9.85 -18.30
CA LYS A 77 -2.31 10.29 -19.02
C LYS A 77 -3.47 10.59 -18.08
N PHE A 78 -3.68 9.71 -17.09
CA PHE A 78 -4.92 9.65 -16.33
C PHE A 78 -4.70 9.35 -14.85
N ILE A 79 -5.70 9.71 -14.06
CA ILE A 79 -5.91 9.32 -12.67
C ILE A 79 -7.00 8.25 -12.66
N PHE A 80 -6.70 7.09 -12.08
CA PHE A 80 -7.62 5.96 -11.93
C PHE A 80 -8.03 5.81 -10.47
N ILE A 81 -9.32 5.69 -10.22
CA ILE A 81 -9.89 5.60 -8.87
C ILE A 81 -10.84 4.42 -8.78
N ILE A 82 -10.71 3.64 -7.71
CA ILE A 82 -11.66 2.60 -7.33
C ILE A 82 -12.15 2.84 -5.91
N GLU A 83 -13.44 2.60 -5.70
CA GLU A 83 -14.09 2.71 -4.39
C GLU A 83 -13.93 1.42 -3.57
N GLN A 84 -14.14 1.52 -2.26
CA GLN A 84 -14.07 0.39 -1.33
C GLN A 84 -15.19 -0.62 -1.58
N THR A 85 -16.42 -0.15 -1.79
CA THR A 85 -17.54 -1.00 -2.21
C THR A 85 -17.78 -0.81 -3.71
N ASN A 86 -16.84 -1.25 -4.54
CA ASN A 86 -16.92 -0.96 -5.96
C ASN A 86 -18.02 -1.79 -6.66
N ARG A 87 -19.05 -1.08 -7.13
CA ARG A 87 -20.09 -1.58 -8.03
C ARG A 87 -20.05 -0.93 -9.40
N GLU A 88 -19.33 0.19 -9.54
CA GLU A 88 -19.47 1.09 -10.68
C GLU A 88 -18.33 0.94 -11.71
N GLY A 89 -17.17 0.40 -11.29
CA GLY A 89 -16.01 0.20 -12.16
C GLY A 89 -14.82 1.04 -11.70
N VAL A 90 -13.91 1.38 -12.60
CA VAL A 90 -12.77 2.27 -12.30
C VAL A 90 -13.02 3.63 -12.92
N TYR A 91 -13.09 4.67 -12.10
CA TYR A 91 -13.27 6.04 -12.55
C TYR A 91 -11.97 6.57 -13.14
N VAL A 92 -12.08 7.25 -14.29
CA VAL A 92 -10.94 7.83 -15.01
C VAL A 92 -11.11 9.34 -15.07
N PHE A 93 -10.12 10.04 -14.53
CA PHE A 93 -10.01 11.49 -14.59
C PHE A 93 -8.74 11.89 -15.35
N ASP A 94 -8.72 13.08 -15.93
CA ASP A 94 -7.48 13.69 -16.38
C ASP A 94 -6.68 14.30 -15.21
N HIS A 95 -5.46 14.77 -15.47
CA HIS A 95 -4.60 15.40 -14.45
C HIS A 95 -5.10 16.77 -13.93
N THR A 96 -6.15 17.33 -14.52
CA THR A 96 -6.82 18.53 -14.00
C THR A 96 -7.95 18.17 -13.04
N GLY A 97 -8.28 16.88 -12.93
CA GLY A 97 -9.37 16.36 -12.11
C GLY A 97 -10.71 16.29 -12.84
N LYS A 98 -10.73 16.53 -14.16
CA LYS A 98 -11.94 16.41 -14.96
C LYS A 98 -12.27 14.94 -15.18
N TYR A 99 -13.52 14.55 -14.93
CA TYR A 99 -14.01 13.21 -15.21
C TYR A 99 -14.08 12.96 -16.71
N LEU A 100 -13.66 11.76 -17.13
CA LEU A 100 -13.66 11.35 -18.52
C LEU A 100 -14.68 10.24 -18.77
N TYR A 101 -14.57 9.13 -18.03
CA TYR A 101 -15.40 7.93 -18.17
C TYR A 101 -15.09 6.94 -17.05
N ARG A 102 -15.83 5.83 -17.00
CA ARG A 102 -15.53 4.65 -16.18
C ARG A 102 -15.08 3.48 -17.05
N ILE A 103 -14.16 2.67 -16.52
CA ILE A 103 -13.69 1.44 -17.16
C ILE A 103 -14.38 0.24 -16.52
N GLY A 104 -14.87 -0.66 -17.38
CA GLY A 104 -15.65 -1.82 -17.00
C GLY A 104 -17.13 -1.49 -16.76
N THR A 105 -17.97 -2.52 -16.78
CA THR A 105 -19.40 -2.41 -16.47
C THR A 105 -19.80 -3.59 -15.60
N GLN A 106 -20.61 -3.31 -14.58
CA GLN A 106 -21.12 -4.36 -13.72
C GLN A 106 -22.21 -5.16 -14.43
N GLY A 107 -22.11 -6.48 -14.36
CA GLY A 107 -23.10 -7.40 -14.90
C GLY A 107 -22.56 -8.82 -15.06
N GLU A 108 -23.34 -9.65 -15.73
CA GLU A 108 -23.03 -11.07 -15.90
C GLU A 108 -22.51 -11.44 -17.30
N GLY A 109 -22.41 -10.48 -18.21
CA GLY A 109 -21.89 -10.64 -19.55
C GLY A 109 -20.41 -11.06 -19.59
N PRO A 110 -19.92 -11.48 -20.77
CA PRO A 110 -18.55 -11.95 -20.96
C PRO A 110 -17.51 -10.86 -20.66
N GLU A 111 -17.81 -9.60 -21.00
CA GLU A 111 -16.94 -8.42 -20.82
C GLU A 111 -17.26 -7.62 -19.54
N GLU A 112 -18.24 -8.08 -18.75
CA GLU A 112 -18.74 -7.42 -17.55
C GLU A 112 -18.16 -8.04 -16.28
N PHE A 113 -18.02 -7.26 -15.21
CA PHE A 113 -17.57 -7.78 -13.91
C PHE A 113 -18.76 -7.96 -12.95
N VAL A 114 -18.66 -8.90 -12.01
CA VAL A 114 -19.67 -9.04 -10.94
C VAL A 114 -19.31 -8.13 -9.77
N HIS A 115 -18.04 -8.15 -9.39
CA HIS A 115 -17.49 -7.28 -8.33
C HIS A 115 -15.98 -7.18 -8.48
N LEU A 116 -15.46 -5.96 -8.45
CA LEU A 116 -14.02 -5.71 -8.51
C LEU A 116 -13.44 -5.56 -7.11
N SER A 117 -12.41 -6.34 -6.79
CA SER A 117 -11.67 -6.21 -5.53
C SER A 117 -10.55 -5.19 -5.58
N ASP A 118 -9.93 -5.03 -6.76
CA ASP A 118 -8.77 -4.18 -7.01
C ASP A 118 -8.52 -4.04 -8.53
N PHE A 119 -7.56 -3.19 -8.89
CA PHE A 119 -7.07 -3.03 -10.26
C PHE A 119 -5.56 -2.73 -10.27
N SER A 120 -4.92 -2.94 -11.42
CA SER A 120 -3.54 -2.54 -11.68
C SER A 120 -3.39 -2.05 -13.10
N ILE A 121 -2.40 -1.20 -13.36
CA ILE A 121 -2.11 -0.68 -14.70
C ILE A 121 -0.74 -1.17 -15.19
N ASP A 122 -0.68 -1.44 -16.49
CA ASP A 122 0.54 -1.48 -17.29
C ASP A 122 0.61 -0.17 -18.07
N GLU A 123 1.42 0.76 -17.56
CA GLU A 123 1.55 2.10 -18.13
C GLU A 123 2.30 2.09 -19.47
N GLU A 124 3.25 1.17 -19.66
CA GLU A 124 4.00 1.03 -20.91
C GLU A 124 3.07 0.62 -22.05
N GLU A 125 2.21 -0.37 -21.79
CA GLU A 125 1.27 -0.89 -22.78
C GLU A 125 -0.09 -0.15 -22.79
N ASN A 126 -0.31 0.80 -21.86
CA ASN A 126 -1.59 1.49 -21.65
C ASN A 126 -2.78 0.54 -21.43
N VAL A 127 -2.54 -0.50 -20.62
CA VAL A 127 -3.53 -1.53 -20.27
C VAL A 127 -3.89 -1.41 -18.79
N ILE A 128 -5.16 -1.53 -18.48
CA ILE A 128 -5.66 -1.69 -17.11
C ILE A 128 -6.23 -3.10 -16.94
N TYR A 129 -5.91 -3.69 -15.80
CA TYR A 129 -6.36 -5.00 -15.39
C TYR A 129 -7.30 -4.87 -14.19
N LEU A 130 -8.52 -5.40 -14.33
CA LEU A 130 -9.55 -5.38 -13.29
C LEU A 130 -9.68 -6.78 -12.67
N CYS A 131 -9.64 -6.86 -11.34
CA CYS A 131 -9.75 -8.14 -10.62
C CYS A 131 -11.20 -8.47 -10.27
N ASP A 132 -11.85 -9.29 -11.10
CA ASP A 132 -13.22 -9.78 -10.92
C ASP A 132 -13.23 -11.03 -10.04
N SER A 133 -13.06 -10.80 -8.75
CA SER A 133 -12.78 -11.84 -7.74
C SER A 133 -13.84 -12.94 -7.64
N PRO A 134 -15.16 -12.65 -7.64
CA PRO A 134 -16.17 -13.71 -7.59
C PRO A 134 -16.10 -14.67 -8.78
N ARG A 135 -15.63 -14.20 -9.93
CA ARG A 135 -15.45 -14.98 -11.15
C ARG A 135 -14.03 -15.50 -11.34
N LYS A 136 -13.13 -15.21 -10.39
CA LYS A 136 -11.74 -15.70 -10.37
C LYS A 136 -11.01 -15.42 -11.69
N ARG A 137 -11.20 -14.23 -12.24
CA ARG A 137 -10.61 -13.81 -13.52
C ARG A 137 -10.12 -12.37 -13.46
N ILE A 138 -9.20 -12.05 -14.36
CA ILE A 138 -8.79 -10.68 -14.65
C ILE A 138 -9.40 -10.25 -15.99
N LEU A 139 -9.97 -9.06 -16.03
CA LEU A 139 -10.40 -8.40 -17.27
C LEU A 139 -9.35 -7.37 -17.69
N ALA A 140 -8.90 -7.42 -18.93
CA ALA A 140 -7.96 -6.46 -19.49
C ALA A 140 -8.67 -5.47 -20.41
N PHE A 141 -8.45 -4.18 -20.19
CA PHE A 141 -8.96 -3.09 -21.03
C PHE A 141 -7.81 -2.16 -21.44
N THR A 142 -7.96 -1.47 -22.57
CA THR A 142 -7.11 -0.29 -22.83
C THR A 142 -7.50 0.84 -21.88
N PHE A 143 -6.64 1.84 -21.71
CA PHE A 143 -6.99 3.04 -20.95
C PHE A 143 -8.24 3.73 -21.49
N GLU A 144 -8.52 3.67 -22.79
CA GLU A 144 -9.74 4.21 -23.42
C GLU A 144 -10.98 3.28 -23.32
N ASN A 145 -11.02 2.42 -22.30
CA ASN A 145 -12.14 1.50 -22.00
C ASN A 145 -12.51 0.54 -23.15
N LYS A 146 -11.51 0.05 -23.91
CA LYS A 146 -11.76 -1.02 -24.89
C LYS A 146 -11.37 -2.36 -24.31
N PHE A 147 -12.33 -3.29 -24.27
CA PHE A 147 -12.05 -4.65 -23.83
C PHE A 147 -11.00 -5.32 -24.72
N ILE A 148 -10.04 -5.99 -24.10
CA ILE A 148 -8.96 -6.72 -24.79
C ILE A 148 -9.19 -8.22 -24.67
N LYS A 149 -9.28 -8.72 -23.44
CA LYS A 149 -9.48 -10.15 -23.12
C LYS A 149 -9.83 -10.34 -21.65
N ASP A 150 -10.37 -11.50 -21.31
CA ASP A 150 -10.38 -12.02 -19.95
C ASP A 150 -9.34 -13.12 -19.78
N ILE A 151 -8.81 -13.24 -18.57
CA ILE A 151 -7.77 -14.19 -18.22
C ILE A 151 -8.26 -14.99 -17.01
N PRO A 152 -8.56 -16.29 -17.17
CA PRO A 152 -8.92 -17.15 -16.05
C PRO A 152 -7.76 -17.22 -15.05
N MET A 153 -8.01 -16.80 -13.82
CA MET A 153 -7.02 -16.89 -12.75
C MET A 153 -7.28 -18.07 -11.83
N ASP A 154 -8.50 -18.62 -11.79
CA ASP A 154 -8.89 -19.72 -10.90
C ASP A 154 -8.54 -19.47 -9.41
N TYR A 155 -8.36 -18.19 -9.07
CA TYR A 155 -7.94 -17.72 -7.76
C TYR A 155 -8.75 -16.48 -7.41
N ASP A 156 -9.29 -16.47 -6.19
CA ASP A 156 -10.06 -15.36 -5.65
C ASP A 156 -9.10 -14.49 -4.83
N ALA A 157 -8.77 -13.30 -5.33
CA ALA A 157 -7.84 -12.37 -4.69
C ALA A 157 -8.60 -11.18 -4.10
N THR A 158 -8.16 -10.67 -2.95
CA THR A 158 -8.65 -9.42 -2.34
C THR A 158 -7.73 -8.24 -2.62
N CYS A 159 -6.45 -8.50 -2.92
CA CYS A 159 -5.48 -7.51 -3.36
C CYS A 159 -4.74 -8.03 -4.59
N PHE A 160 -4.45 -7.13 -5.52
CA PHE A 160 -3.93 -7.51 -6.83
C PHE A 160 -2.97 -6.45 -7.37
N GLU A 161 -1.87 -6.91 -7.95
CA GLU A 161 -0.94 -6.04 -8.66
C GLU A 161 -0.39 -6.77 -9.90
N TYR A 162 -0.04 -6.01 -10.93
CA TYR A 162 0.59 -6.51 -12.14
C TYR A 162 1.91 -5.77 -12.36
N GLN A 163 2.98 -6.51 -12.69
CA GLN A 163 4.24 -5.91 -13.13
C GLN A 163 5.04 -6.90 -13.98
N ASN A 164 5.65 -6.41 -15.07
CA ASN A 164 6.60 -7.17 -15.91
C ASN A 164 6.05 -8.54 -16.37
N GLY A 165 4.80 -8.57 -16.82
CA GLY A 165 4.15 -9.79 -17.33
C GLY A 165 3.68 -10.78 -16.25
N LEU A 166 3.74 -10.41 -14.97
CA LEU A 166 3.30 -11.24 -13.85
C LEU A 166 2.16 -10.57 -13.09
N PHE A 167 1.20 -11.39 -12.68
CA PHE A 167 0.12 -11.04 -11.76
C PHE A 167 0.43 -11.56 -10.37
N PHE A 168 0.34 -10.67 -9.39
CA PHE A 168 0.48 -10.96 -7.96
C PHE A 168 -0.91 -10.91 -7.33
N LEU A 169 -1.39 -12.06 -6.89
CA LEU A 169 -2.73 -12.26 -6.38
C LEU A 169 -2.63 -12.61 -4.91
N TYR A 170 -3.27 -11.81 -4.05
CA TYR A 170 -3.26 -12.03 -2.61
C TYR A 170 -4.66 -12.24 -2.04
N LYS A 171 -4.79 -13.18 -1.11
CA LYS A 171 -5.94 -13.31 -0.23
C LYS A 171 -5.48 -13.81 1.14
N GLU A 172 -5.89 -13.15 2.21
CA GLU A 172 -5.70 -13.68 3.56
C GLU A 172 -6.65 -14.89 3.73
N TYR A 173 -6.08 -16.08 3.97
CA TYR A 173 -6.77 -17.35 4.24
C TYR A 173 -8.17 -17.55 3.62
N SER A 174 -8.25 -18.34 2.53
CA SER A 174 -9.52 -18.83 2.01
C SER A 174 -9.44 -20.30 1.64
N GLN A 175 -10.47 -21.05 2.06
CA GLN A 175 -10.57 -22.48 1.74
C GLN A 175 -11.02 -22.69 0.28
N SER A 176 -11.52 -21.65 -0.37
CA SER A 176 -11.99 -21.67 -1.76
C SER A 176 -10.90 -21.41 -2.81
N CYS A 177 -9.67 -21.05 -2.37
CA CYS A 177 -8.56 -20.73 -3.25
C CYS A 177 -7.76 -21.98 -3.65
N THR A 178 -7.47 -22.11 -4.95
CA THR A 178 -6.59 -23.14 -5.50
C THR A 178 -5.50 -22.47 -6.33
N PRO A 179 -4.20 -22.59 -5.98
CA PRO A 179 -3.66 -23.33 -4.83
C PRO A 179 -3.92 -22.60 -3.48
N SER A 180 -3.91 -23.35 -2.38
CA SER A 180 -4.18 -22.84 -1.02
C SER A 180 -2.94 -22.13 -0.42
N TYR A 181 -2.62 -20.96 -0.96
CA TYR A 181 -1.48 -20.11 -0.61
C TYR A 181 -1.96 -18.65 -0.61
N SER A 182 -1.54 -17.85 0.37
CA SER A 182 -2.01 -16.46 0.51
C SER A 182 -1.50 -15.54 -0.58
N LEU A 183 -0.32 -15.81 -1.14
CA LEU A 183 0.22 -15.07 -2.28
C LEU A 183 0.51 -16.03 -3.42
N VAL A 184 -0.07 -15.76 -4.57
CA VAL A 184 0.08 -16.54 -5.80
C VAL A 184 0.57 -15.63 -6.93
N VAL A 185 1.59 -16.07 -7.65
CA VAL A 185 2.13 -15.39 -8.83
C VAL A 185 1.73 -16.16 -10.07
N LYS A 186 1.11 -15.48 -11.04
CA LYS A 186 0.65 -16.06 -12.31
C LYS A 186 1.18 -15.28 -13.51
N ASP A 187 1.32 -15.98 -14.64
CA ASP A 187 1.67 -15.35 -15.92
C ASP A 187 0.44 -14.74 -16.62
N GLN A 188 0.67 -14.11 -17.77
CA GLN A 188 -0.39 -13.47 -18.59
C GLN A 188 -1.44 -14.43 -19.18
N ASN A 189 -1.23 -15.74 -19.04
CA ASN A 189 -2.15 -16.80 -19.47
C ASN A 189 -2.87 -17.44 -18.27
N GLY A 190 -2.63 -16.97 -17.04
CA GLY A 190 -3.20 -17.52 -15.81
C GLY A 190 -2.47 -18.76 -15.27
N ASN A 191 -1.32 -19.13 -15.85
CA ASN A 191 -0.53 -20.26 -15.35
C ASN A 191 0.18 -19.88 -14.06
N LEU A 192 0.22 -20.81 -13.11
CA LEU A 192 0.95 -20.65 -11.86
C LEU A 192 2.46 -20.59 -12.12
N VAL A 193 3.09 -19.52 -11.64
CA VAL A 193 4.55 -19.31 -11.70
C VAL A 193 5.19 -19.57 -10.35
N GLU A 194 4.64 -19.02 -9.27
CA GLU A 194 5.18 -19.17 -7.91
C GLU A 194 4.08 -19.00 -6.85
N LYS A 195 4.34 -19.44 -5.62
CA LYS A 195 3.40 -19.33 -4.50
C LYS A 195 4.13 -19.19 -3.16
N TYR A 196 3.58 -18.33 -2.30
CA TYR A 196 4.12 -18.04 -0.98
C TYR A 196 3.04 -18.11 0.09
N TYR A 197 3.46 -18.37 1.33
CA TYR A 197 2.58 -18.44 2.50
C TYR A 197 1.48 -19.51 2.35
N PRO A 198 1.82 -20.80 2.52
CA PRO A 198 0.82 -21.88 2.48
C PRO A 198 -0.27 -21.60 3.51
N MET A 199 -1.53 -21.64 3.09
CA MET A 199 -2.66 -21.41 3.98
C MET A 199 -2.86 -22.64 4.88
N PRO A 200 -3.06 -22.47 6.20
CA PRO A 200 -3.46 -23.58 7.05
C PRO A 200 -4.90 -24.02 6.72
N LYS A 201 -5.18 -25.32 6.89
CA LYS A 201 -6.45 -25.92 6.46
C LYS A 201 -7.65 -25.56 7.36
N ASP A 202 -7.39 -25.16 8.59
CA ASP A 202 -8.41 -25.01 9.64
C ASP A 202 -8.56 -23.55 10.12
N VAL A 203 -8.21 -22.57 9.29
CA VAL A 203 -8.39 -21.14 9.60
C VAL A 203 -9.75 -20.68 9.12
N VAL A 204 -10.40 -19.83 9.93
CA VAL A 204 -11.61 -19.12 9.56
C VAL A 204 -11.27 -18.16 8.41
N GLU A 205 -12.10 -18.12 7.37
CA GLU A 205 -11.88 -17.16 6.28
C GLU A 205 -11.88 -15.74 6.84
N TYR A 206 -10.83 -14.99 6.51
CA TYR A 206 -10.69 -13.62 6.97
C TYR A 206 -10.26 -12.72 5.83
N ASN A 207 -10.98 -11.62 5.65
CA ASN A 207 -10.59 -10.61 4.67
C ASN A 207 -9.63 -9.64 5.33
N SER A 208 -8.35 -10.02 5.43
CA SER A 208 -7.29 -9.02 5.57
C SER A 208 -6.73 -8.63 4.21
N ALA A 209 -6.31 -7.37 4.13
CA ALA A 209 -5.61 -6.84 2.97
C ALA A 209 -4.10 -7.15 3.07
N CYS A 210 -3.40 -6.97 1.97
CA CYS A 210 -1.96 -6.77 1.99
C CYS A 210 -1.65 -5.40 1.40
N ILE A 211 -0.40 -4.99 1.55
CA ILE A 211 0.14 -3.81 0.90
C ILE A 211 0.87 -4.27 -0.36
N PHE A 212 0.47 -3.74 -1.51
CA PHE A 212 1.24 -3.76 -2.75
C PHE A 212 1.54 -2.34 -3.20
N ARG A 213 2.82 -2.01 -3.34
CA ARG A 213 3.28 -0.68 -3.77
C ARG A 213 4.33 -0.81 -4.85
N LYS A 214 3.91 -0.53 -6.08
CA LYS A 214 4.73 -0.64 -7.29
C LYS A 214 5.84 0.42 -7.27
N ARG A 215 7.06 -0.05 -7.54
CA ARG A 215 8.22 0.76 -7.92
C ARG A 215 8.57 0.44 -9.37
N GLU A 216 9.55 1.13 -9.93
CA GLU A 216 9.96 0.95 -11.33
C GLU A 216 10.16 -0.52 -11.74
N ASN A 217 10.85 -1.31 -10.91
CA ASN A 217 11.26 -2.68 -11.26
C ASN A 217 10.82 -3.77 -10.28
N ASN A 218 10.09 -3.42 -9.23
CA ASN A 218 9.69 -4.33 -8.17
C ASN A 218 8.50 -3.76 -7.38
N ILE A 219 7.93 -4.60 -6.51
CA ILE A 219 6.77 -4.25 -5.69
C ILE A 219 7.17 -4.39 -4.22
N LEU A 220 6.89 -3.38 -3.40
CA LEU A 220 6.93 -3.54 -1.95
C LEU A 220 5.69 -4.32 -1.52
N PHE A 221 5.90 -5.35 -0.70
CA PHE A 221 4.88 -6.24 -0.19
C PHE A 221 4.95 -6.34 1.32
N ALA A 222 3.81 -6.19 1.99
CA ALA A 222 3.68 -6.50 3.41
C ALA A 222 2.29 -7.09 3.68
N GLN A 223 2.24 -8.15 4.49
CA GLN A 223 0.99 -8.68 4.99
C GLN A 223 0.49 -7.78 6.13
N ASP A 224 -0.82 -7.74 6.33
CA ASP A 224 -1.40 -7.11 7.50
C ASP A 224 -0.84 -7.70 8.81
N LEU A 225 -0.75 -6.83 9.81
CA LEU A 225 -0.14 -7.11 11.11
C LEU A 225 1.26 -7.75 10.98
N ASN A 226 2.07 -7.29 10.04
CA ASN A 226 3.46 -7.70 9.88
C ASN A 226 4.38 -6.47 9.92
N ASP A 227 5.53 -6.61 10.59
CA ASP A 227 6.52 -5.54 10.72
C ASP A 227 7.66 -5.70 9.71
N SER A 228 7.59 -6.71 8.85
CA SER A 228 8.55 -6.91 7.77
C SER A 228 7.95 -6.48 6.44
N VAL A 229 8.70 -5.66 5.70
CA VAL A 229 8.40 -5.31 4.32
C VAL A 229 9.34 -6.10 3.41
N LEU A 230 8.75 -6.78 2.45
CA LEU A 230 9.46 -7.60 1.48
C LEU A 230 9.42 -6.94 0.10
N LEU A 231 10.39 -7.31 -0.73
CA LEU A 231 10.48 -6.92 -2.12
C LEU A 231 10.06 -8.10 -2.98
N LEU A 232 9.09 -7.88 -3.85
CA LEU A 232 8.74 -8.76 -4.96
C LEU A 232 9.45 -8.27 -6.22
N SER A 233 10.44 -9.03 -6.68
CA SER A 233 11.16 -8.74 -7.92
C SER A 233 11.13 -9.99 -8.79
N GLU A 234 10.65 -9.84 -10.02
CA GLU A 234 10.27 -10.96 -10.89
C GLU A 234 9.24 -11.84 -10.17
N ASN A 235 9.60 -13.07 -9.78
CA ASN A 235 8.76 -13.97 -8.99
C ASN A 235 9.32 -14.24 -7.59
N LYS A 236 10.37 -13.54 -7.16
CA LYS A 236 11.07 -13.79 -5.89
C LYS A 236 10.68 -12.80 -4.81
N LEU A 237 10.52 -13.33 -3.61
CA LEU A 237 10.23 -12.56 -2.40
C LEU A 237 11.47 -12.47 -1.51
N THR A 238 11.97 -11.26 -1.27
CA THR A 238 13.16 -11.02 -0.45
C THR A 238 12.88 -9.98 0.64
N PRO A 239 13.24 -10.21 1.91
CA PRO A 239 13.10 -9.20 2.95
C PRO A 239 13.87 -7.92 2.62
N LEU A 240 13.26 -6.76 2.86
CA LEU A 240 13.88 -5.45 2.60
C LEU A 240 13.98 -4.62 3.89
N TYR A 241 12.86 -4.41 4.58
CA TYR A 241 12.81 -3.64 5.81
C TYR A 241 12.27 -4.47 6.97
N TYR A 242 12.82 -4.23 8.16
CA TYR A 242 12.22 -4.63 9.43
C TYR A 242 11.87 -3.36 10.21
N ILE A 243 10.58 -3.16 10.51
CA ILE A 243 10.06 -2.03 11.26
C ILE A 243 10.15 -2.38 12.75
N ASP A 244 11.08 -1.74 13.44
CA ASP A 244 11.36 -2.01 14.84
C ASP A 244 10.67 -0.96 15.72
N TYR A 245 9.52 -1.33 16.29
CA TYR A 245 8.75 -0.51 17.24
C TYR A 245 9.32 -0.50 18.65
N LYS A 246 10.53 -1.03 18.86
CA LYS A 246 11.24 -1.03 20.15
C LYS A 246 10.41 -1.66 21.25
N ASP A 247 10.19 -0.93 22.34
CA ASP A 247 9.41 -1.31 23.51
C ASP A 247 7.90 -1.35 23.23
N ARG A 248 7.45 -0.81 22.09
CA ARG A 248 6.05 -0.85 21.65
C ARG A 248 5.75 -1.99 20.69
N THR A 249 6.70 -2.85 20.36
CA THR A 249 6.46 -4.00 19.46
C THR A 249 5.40 -4.94 20.04
N MET A 250 4.40 -5.29 19.24
CA MET A 250 3.37 -6.25 19.62
C MET A 250 3.94 -7.65 19.79
N SER A 251 3.52 -8.34 20.85
CA SER A 251 3.94 -9.73 21.09
C SER A 251 3.38 -10.69 20.04
N GLU A 252 4.05 -11.82 19.82
CA GLU A 252 3.56 -12.86 18.91
C GLU A 252 2.20 -13.43 19.35
N GLU A 253 1.97 -13.51 20.67
CA GLU A 253 0.69 -13.95 21.25
C GLU A 253 -0.43 -12.96 20.93
N ASP A 254 -0.25 -11.67 21.21
CA ASP A 254 -1.25 -10.65 20.91
C ASP A 254 -1.52 -10.59 19.39
N ARG A 255 -0.48 -10.71 18.55
CA ARG A 255 -0.63 -10.76 17.09
C ARG A 255 -1.42 -11.98 16.63
N SER A 256 -1.14 -13.14 17.21
CA SER A 256 -1.90 -14.37 16.93
C SER A 256 -3.36 -14.20 17.35
N ASP A 257 -3.64 -13.60 18.50
CA ASP A 257 -5.00 -13.35 18.96
C ASP A 257 -5.77 -12.40 18.05
N LEU A 258 -5.12 -11.34 17.54
CA LEU A 258 -5.72 -10.45 16.54
C LEU A 258 -6.05 -11.19 15.26
N LYS A 259 -5.09 -11.94 14.70
CA LYS A 259 -5.29 -12.68 13.45
C LYS A 259 -6.40 -13.72 13.59
N ASN A 260 -6.48 -14.38 14.75
CA ASN A 260 -7.47 -15.42 15.03
C ASN A 260 -8.77 -14.88 15.66
N HIS A 261 -8.91 -13.55 15.82
CA HIS A 261 -10.10 -12.91 16.41
C HIS A 261 -10.44 -13.42 17.81
N VAL A 262 -9.44 -13.84 18.57
CA VAL A 262 -9.60 -14.31 19.95
C VAL A 262 -10.03 -13.15 20.85
N ARG A 263 -9.51 -11.95 20.56
CA ARG A 263 -9.84 -10.70 21.26
C ARG A 263 -10.13 -9.58 20.25
N PRO A 264 -11.03 -8.63 20.56
CA PRO A 264 -11.23 -7.45 19.74
C PRO A 264 -9.93 -6.64 19.57
N PRO A 265 -9.61 -6.14 18.36
CA PRO A 265 -8.39 -5.39 18.15
C PRO A 265 -8.20 -4.18 19.06
N LEU A 266 -9.28 -3.44 19.28
CA LEU A 266 -9.25 -2.25 20.12
C LEU A 266 -8.90 -2.56 21.58
N ASP A 267 -9.30 -3.71 22.12
CA ASP A 267 -9.01 -4.09 23.50
C ASP A 267 -7.50 -4.34 23.69
N ILE A 268 -6.90 -5.14 22.81
CA ILE A 268 -5.45 -5.39 22.81
C ILE A 268 -4.69 -4.07 22.68
N LEU A 269 -5.11 -3.24 21.72
CA LEU A 269 -4.43 -1.98 21.45
C LEU A 269 -4.53 -1.01 22.63
N LEU A 270 -5.68 -0.92 23.31
CA LEU A 270 -5.87 -0.06 24.48
C LEU A 270 -5.13 -0.59 25.73
N GLU A 271 -5.14 -1.89 25.96
CA GLU A 271 -4.50 -2.54 27.11
C GLU A 271 -2.98 -2.53 27.00
N LYS A 272 -2.46 -2.94 25.84
CA LYS A 272 -1.03 -3.17 25.62
C LYS A 272 -0.31 -1.92 25.10
N LYS A 273 -1.02 -1.05 24.37
CA LYS A 273 -0.46 0.14 23.69
C LYS A 273 0.70 -0.19 22.76
N THR A 274 0.67 -1.39 22.18
CA THR A 274 1.66 -1.91 21.24
C THR A 274 1.26 -1.68 19.78
N LEU A 275 2.24 -1.69 18.90
CA LEU A 275 2.13 -1.52 17.45
C LEU A 275 2.39 -2.85 16.76
N GLY A 276 1.45 -3.22 15.89
CA GLY A 276 1.32 -4.58 15.38
C GLY A 276 1.59 -4.75 13.89
N GLY A 277 2.05 -3.73 13.18
CA GLY A 277 2.30 -3.79 11.75
C GLY A 277 2.26 -2.42 11.12
N ILE A 278 2.21 -2.40 9.80
CA ILE A 278 2.04 -1.18 9.00
C ILE A 278 0.71 -1.25 8.24
N SER A 279 0.08 -0.11 8.02
CA SER A 279 -1.12 0.01 7.18
C SER A 279 -0.80 0.45 5.76
N ASP A 280 0.39 1.03 5.53
CA ASP A 280 0.88 1.35 4.19
C ASP A 280 2.38 1.66 4.19
N ILE A 281 3.00 1.66 3.01
CA ILE A 281 4.38 2.11 2.82
C ILE A 281 4.60 2.76 1.45
N PHE A 282 5.40 3.81 1.39
CA PHE A 282 5.81 4.45 0.14
C PHE A 282 7.31 4.67 0.14
N GLU A 283 7.96 4.55 -1.02
CA GLU A 283 9.38 4.82 -1.15
C GLU A 283 9.62 5.76 -2.34
N ILE A 284 10.11 6.96 -2.04
CA ILE A 284 10.41 8.00 -3.03
C ILE A 284 11.81 8.54 -2.71
N HIS A 285 12.68 8.54 -3.71
CA HIS A 285 14.08 8.92 -3.56
C HIS A 285 14.81 8.15 -2.44
N ASP A 286 15.38 8.87 -1.47
CA ASP A 286 16.04 8.33 -0.30
C ASP A 286 15.15 8.26 0.96
N LYS A 287 13.83 8.43 0.80
CA LYS A 287 12.87 8.49 1.91
C LYS A 287 11.88 7.33 1.84
N VAL A 288 11.56 6.77 3.00
CA VAL A 288 10.53 5.75 3.20
C VAL A 288 9.45 6.34 4.08
N PHE A 289 8.21 6.27 3.65
CA PHE A 289 7.03 6.78 4.34
C PHE A 289 6.23 5.58 4.82
N ILE A 290 6.05 5.43 6.12
CA ILE A 290 5.40 4.27 6.73
C ILE A 290 4.15 4.75 7.44
N LYS A 291 2.99 4.23 7.04
CA LYS A 291 1.75 4.42 7.77
C LYS A 291 1.58 3.28 8.75
N HIS A 292 1.23 3.61 9.99
CA HIS A 292 0.84 2.64 10.99
C HIS A 292 -0.24 3.22 11.89
N ILE A 293 -0.93 2.37 12.65
CA ILE A 293 -2.02 2.77 13.53
C ILE A 293 -1.55 2.64 14.96
N ASP A 294 -1.49 3.76 15.68
CA ASP A 294 -1.30 3.77 17.12
C ASP A 294 -2.67 3.77 17.81
N ILE A 295 -3.07 2.58 18.28
CA ILE A 295 -4.38 2.27 18.87
C ILE A 295 -5.55 2.43 17.89
N ALA A 296 -5.85 3.66 17.52
CA ALA A 296 -6.90 4.02 16.56
C ALA A 296 -6.54 5.30 15.78
N ILE A 297 -5.36 5.85 16.02
CA ILE A 297 -4.90 7.09 15.40
C ILE A 297 -3.87 6.72 14.34
N PRO A 298 -4.09 7.05 13.07
CA PRO A 298 -3.08 6.87 12.04
C PRO A 298 -1.88 7.78 12.33
N MET A 299 -0.69 7.24 12.16
CA MET A 299 0.57 7.97 12.21
C MET A 299 1.29 7.79 10.87
N LEU A 300 2.05 8.81 10.47
CA LEU A 300 2.98 8.72 9.37
C LEU A 300 4.40 8.86 9.91
N THR A 301 5.24 7.89 9.59
CA THR A 301 6.67 7.96 9.82
C THR A 301 7.40 8.28 8.54
N VAL A 302 8.37 9.20 8.60
CA VAL A 302 9.32 9.48 7.53
C VAL A 302 10.69 8.97 7.98
N TYR A 303 11.25 8.06 7.21
CA TYR A 303 12.61 7.55 7.37
C TYR A 303 13.52 8.06 6.26
N GLU A 304 14.54 8.84 6.61
CA GLU A 304 15.60 9.27 5.69
C GLU A 304 16.74 8.25 5.67
N LYS A 305 16.81 7.42 4.62
CA LYS A 305 17.75 6.28 4.50
C LYS A 305 19.21 6.69 4.69
N LYS A 306 19.63 7.81 4.11
CA LYS A 306 21.04 8.26 4.17
C LYS A 306 21.47 8.73 5.57
N LYS A 307 20.56 9.37 6.31
CA LYS A 307 20.84 9.90 7.66
C LYS A 307 20.47 8.91 8.75
N ARG A 308 19.76 7.83 8.41
CA ARG A 308 19.08 6.91 9.33
C ARG A 308 18.25 7.66 10.38
N TYR A 309 17.59 8.72 9.94
CA TYR A 309 16.79 9.60 10.78
C TYR A 309 15.32 9.27 10.60
N VAL A 310 14.59 9.18 11.72
CA VAL A 310 13.17 8.84 11.79
C VAL A 310 12.42 9.98 12.46
N LYS A 311 11.31 10.38 11.87
CA LYS A 311 10.34 11.30 12.47
C LYS A 311 8.94 10.76 12.25
N THR A 312 8.13 10.75 13.30
CA THR A 312 6.75 10.24 13.25
C THR A 312 5.81 11.38 13.59
N PHE A 313 4.63 11.43 12.99
CA PHE A 313 3.65 12.47 13.30
C PHE A 313 2.22 11.98 13.07
N ARG A 314 1.27 12.55 13.83
CA ARG A 314 -0.18 12.30 13.68
C ARG A 314 -0.76 13.14 12.57
N PHE A 315 -0.44 14.43 12.58
CA PHE A 315 -0.97 15.40 11.64
C PHE A 315 0.16 16.03 10.85
N LEU A 316 -0.15 16.36 9.60
CA LEU A 316 0.72 17.08 8.69
C LEU A 316 0.28 18.53 8.61
N GLU A 317 1.18 19.44 8.96
CA GLU A 317 1.03 20.86 8.73
C GLU A 317 1.44 21.16 7.28
N ASP A 318 0.45 21.49 6.46
CA ASP A 318 0.69 21.97 5.10
C ASP A 318 1.07 23.46 5.12
N GLU A 319 2.36 23.75 5.20
CA GLU A 319 2.89 25.13 5.13
C GLU A 319 2.87 25.71 3.70
N PHE A 320 2.40 24.95 2.69
CA PHE A 320 2.26 25.41 1.32
C PHE A 320 0.87 25.99 1.07
N LEU A 321 -0.18 25.22 1.38
CA LEU A 321 -1.57 25.59 1.15
C LEU A 321 -2.34 25.94 2.43
N PHE A 322 -1.79 25.60 3.60
CA PHE A 322 -2.41 25.87 4.91
C PHE A 322 -3.75 25.17 5.12
N LEU A 323 -3.85 23.97 4.55
CA LEU A 323 -5.02 23.10 4.62
C LEU A 323 -4.67 21.82 5.37
N ALA A 324 -5.65 21.21 6.03
CA ALA A 324 -5.48 19.85 6.51
C ALA A 324 -5.26 18.91 5.31
N THR A 325 -4.17 18.14 5.34
CA THR A 325 -3.89 17.09 4.35
C THR A 325 -3.91 15.74 5.04
N GLY A 326 -4.64 14.80 4.47
CA GLY A 326 -4.65 13.40 4.89
C GLY A 326 -3.26 12.74 4.82
N HIS A 327 -3.18 11.52 5.34
CA HIS A 327 -2.01 10.69 5.13
C HIS A 327 -2.02 10.10 3.72
N PRO A 328 -0.84 9.82 3.13
CA PRO A 328 -0.77 9.32 1.77
C PRO A 328 -1.59 8.04 1.56
N ILE A 329 -2.26 7.93 0.41
CA ILE A 329 -3.00 6.75 -0.07
C ILE A 329 -2.32 6.11 -1.29
N GLY A 330 -1.40 6.83 -1.93
CA GLY A 330 -0.72 6.40 -3.14
C GLY A 330 0.61 7.13 -3.34
N GLN A 331 1.34 6.71 -4.37
CA GLN A 331 2.52 7.41 -4.88
C GLN A 331 2.50 7.45 -6.40
N TYR A 332 3.09 8.48 -6.98
CA TYR A 332 3.30 8.61 -8.42
C TYR A 332 4.57 9.40 -8.69
N LYS A 333 5.57 8.76 -9.30
CA LYS A 333 6.91 9.34 -9.52
C LYS A 333 7.48 9.92 -8.21
N ASP A 334 7.69 11.23 -8.18
CA ASP A 334 8.27 11.97 -7.05
C ASP A 334 7.18 12.50 -6.09
N TYR A 335 5.93 12.10 -6.26
CA TYR A 335 4.78 12.59 -5.50
C TYR A 335 4.18 11.52 -4.58
N LEU A 336 3.90 11.90 -3.34
CA LEU A 336 2.89 11.23 -2.51
C LEU A 336 1.50 11.76 -2.90
N LEU A 337 0.52 10.87 -2.89
CA LEU A 337 -0.87 11.18 -3.18
C LEU A 337 -1.67 11.12 -1.89
N SER A 338 -2.42 12.17 -1.56
CA SER A 338 -3.35 12.20 -0.43
C SER A 338 -4.72 12.67 -0.90
N LEU A 339 -5.78 12.20 -0.24
CA LEU A 339 -7.14 12.67 -0.46
C LEU A 339 -7.61 13.49 0.75
N GLN A 340 -8.45 14.48 0.49
CA GLN A 340 -9.11 15.27 1.52
C GLN A 340 -10.54 15.59 1.08
N GLU A 341 -11.49 15.41 1.98
CA GLU A 341 -12.86 15.87 1.74
C GLU A 341 -12.93 17.41 1.75
N GLN A 342 -13.77 17.97 0.88
CA GLN A 342 -13.87 19.43 0.75
C GLN A 342 -14.44 20.10 2.01
N GLU A 343 -15.30 19.41 2.77
CA GLU A 343 -15.79 19.88 4.07
C GLU A 343 -14.63 20.12 5.05
N GLN A 344 -13.62 19.24 5.06
CA GLN A 344 -12.45 19.39 5.92
C GLN A 344 -11.54 20.54 5.47
N ILE A 345 -11.51 20.81 4.16
CA ILE A 345 -10.85 22.00 3.60
C ILE A 345 -11.58 23.27 4.06
N GLN A 346 -12.92 23.30 4.01
CA GLN A 346 -13.70 24.42 4.54
C GLN A 346 -13.42 24.65 6.02
N ASN A 347 -13.42 23.58 6.83
CA ASN A 347 -13.10 23.69 8.25
C ASN A 347 -11.74 24.38 8.47
N SER A 348 -10.73 24.06 7.65
CA SER A 348 -9.42 24.74 7.70
C SER A 348 -9.53 26.23 7.34
N MET A 349 -10.39 26.59 6.37
CA MET A 349 -10.63 27.97 5.97
C MET A 349 -11.34 28.79 7.06
N ASP A 350 -12.26 28.19 7.81
CA ASP A 350 -13.02 28.86 8.87
C ASP A 350 -12.11 29.29 10.03
N TYR A 351 -11.07 28.50 10.33
CA TYR A 351 -10.09 28.82 11.36
C TYR A 351 -8.89 29.64 10.86
N PHE A 352 -8.80 29.91 9.56
CA PHE A 352 -7.63 30.50 8.92
C PHE A 352 -7.22 31.87 9.51
N ASP A 353 -8.18 32.79 9.71
CA ASP A 353 -7.90 34.10 10.34
C ASP A 353 -7.46 33.95 11.80
N THR A 354 -8.06 33.00 12.52
CA THR A 354 -7.71 32.71 13.91
C THR A 354 -6.27 32.19 13.97
N TRP A 355 -5.90 31.27 13.09
CA TRP A 355 -4.55 30.72 13.06
C TRP A 355 -3.48 31.74 12.66
N ILE A 356 -3.78 32.66 11.75
CA ILE A 356 -2.88 33.80 11.45
C ILE A 356 -2.75 34.72 12.67
N LYS A 357 -3.87 35.09 13.29
CA LYS A 357 -3.90 35.99 14.45
C LYS A 357 -3.14 35.42 15.65
N ASP A 358 -3.29 34.12 15.90
CA ASP A 358 -2.68 33.42 17.03
C ASP A 358 -1.23 33.00 16.74
N GLY A 359 -0.73 33.25 15.52
CA GLY A 359 0.66 32.98 15.13
C GLY A 359 0.95 31.52 14.78
N TYR A 360 -0.07 30.68 14.62
CA TYR A 360 0.07 29.30 14.13
C TYR A 360 0.41 29.27 12.65
N LEU A 361 -0.12 30.21 11.85
CA LEU A 361 0.27 30.40 10.46
C LEU A 361 1.14 31.64 10.31
N ASN A 362 2.41 31.42 9.93
CA ASN A 362 3.32 32.51 9.57
C ASN A 362 3.08 32.91 8.10
N LEU A 363 1.92 33.50 7.85
CA LEU A 363 1.48 33.91 6.51
C LEU A 363 1.29 35.43 6.48
N ASP A 364 1.83 36.08 5.45
CA ASP A 364 1.45 37.46 5.19
C ASP A 364 -0.01 37.54 4.71
N LYS A 365 -0.67 38.66 5.00
CA LYS A 365 -2.09 38.84 4.69
C LYS A 365 -2.39 38.76 3.18
N ASN A 366 -1.48 39.18 2.32
CA ASN A 366 -1.72 39.16 0.88
C ASN A 366 -1.75 37.71 0.36
N LYS A 367 -0.80 36.89 0.82
CA LYS A 367 -0.75 35.46 0.48
C LYS A 367 -1.94 34.70 1.06
N ALA A 368 -2.43 35.09 2.23
CA ALA A 368 -3.68 34.57 2.80
C ALA A 368 -4.89 34.82 1.89
N ASP A 369 -5.04 36.06 1.44
CA ASP A 369 -6.15 36.48 0.58
C ASP A 369 -6.06 35.82 -0.81
N GLU A 370 -4.85 35.65 -1.36
CA GLU A 370 -4.61 34.91 -2.61
C GLU A 370 -5.00 33.43 -2.50
N LEU A 371 -4.60 32.75 -1.43
CA LEU A 371 -4.96 31.34 -1.18
C LEU A 371 -6.47 31.17 -1.04
N ARG A 372 -7.14 32.06 -0.30
CA ARG A 372 -8.61 32.04 -0.15
C ARG A 372 -9.30 32.15 -1.49
N LYS A 373 -8.92 33.15 -2.29
CA LYS A 373 -9.51 33.37 -3.61
C LYS A 373 -9.31 32.15 -4.51
N MET A 374 -8.11 31.56 -4.49
CA MET A 374 -7.81 30.34 -5.24
C MET A 374 -8.68 29.15 -4.81
N ILE A 375 -8.90 28.96 -3.51
CA ILE A 375 -9.77 27.90 -2.99
C ILE A 375 -11.24 28.17 -3.34
N GLU A 376 -11.71 29.41 -3.23
CA GLU A 376 -13.07 29.80 -3.61
C GLU A 376 -13.35 29.56 -5.10
N GLU A 377 -12.39 29.87 -5.97
CA GLU A 377 -12.49 29.65 -7.42
C GLU A 377 -12.45 28.16 -7.78
N LYS A 378 -11.61 27.37 -7.10
CA LYS A 378 -11.43 25.94 -7.42
C LYS A 378 -12.48 25.03 -6.77
N LEU A 379 -12.98 25.40 -5.59
CA LEU A 379 -13.88 24.59 -4.77
C LEU A 379 -15.16 25.39 -4.44
N PRO A 380 -15.96 25.79 -5.45
CA PRO A 380 -17.15 26.63 -5.22
C PRO A 380 -18.23 25.90 -4.40
N ASN A 381 -18.28 24.56 -4.46
CA ASN A 381 -19.30 23.73 -3.82
C ASN A 381 -18.82 23.04 -2.53
N ARG A 382 -17.67 23.42 -1.97
CA ARG A 382 -17.07 22.76 -0.78
C ARG A 382 -17.93 22.72 0.49
N ASN A 383 -19.00 23.52 0.52
CA ASN A 383 -19.96 23.62 1.64
C ASN A 383 -21.28 22.91 1.35
N THR A 384 -21.32 22.06 0.34
CA THR A 384 -22.48 21.27 -0.04
C THR A 384 -22.11 19.78 -0.03
N ASP A 385 -23.12 18.93 0.04
CA ASP A 385 -22.98 17.48 -0.13
C ASP A 385 -22.74 17.09 -1.61
N GLU A 386 -22.60 18.07 -2.51
CA GLU A 386 -22.45 17.91 -3.96
C GLU A 386 -21.00 18.17 -4.38
N CYS A 387 -20.06 17.47 -3.74
CA CYS A 387 -18.65 17.58 -4.06
C CYS A 387 -17.92 16.23 -3.92
N ASN A 388 -16.91 16.03 -4.76
CA ASN A 388 -15.96 14.93 -4.65
C ASN A 388 -14.72 15.38 -3.87
N PRO A 389 -13.93 14.45 -3.31
CA PRO A 389 -12.71 14.78 -2.60
C PRO A 389 -11.67 15.43 -3.52
N VAL A 390 -10.69 16.06 -2.88
CA VAL A 390 -9.58 16.74 -3.54
C VAL A 390 -8.34 15.88 -3.41
N LEU A 391 -7.70 15.60 -4.55
CA LEU A 391 -6.41 14.91 -4.60
C LEU A 391 -5.28 15.92 -4.43
N PHE A 392 -4.45 15.70 -3.40
CA PHE A 392 -3.22 16.43 -3.15
C PHE A 392 -2.03 15.63 -3.67
N MET A 393 -1.23 16.25 -4.53
CA MET A 393 0.08 15.71 -4.94
C MET A 393 1.18 16.44 -4.17
N ILE A 394 1.87 15.72 -3.30
CA ILE A 394 2.93 16.24 -2.42
C ILE A 394 4.28 15.82 -2.99
N LYS A 395 5.02 16.78 -3.57
CA LYS A 395 6.32 16.51 -4.20
C LYS A 395 7.41 16.33 -3.16
N VAL A 396 8.01 15.15 -3.12
CA VAL A 396 9.05 14.78 -2.15
C VAL A 396 10.40 15.34 -2.59
N LYS A 397 11.16 15.88 -1.64
CA LYS A 397 12.55 16.33 -1.85
C LYS A 397 13.47 15.15 -2.13
N LYS A 398 14.44 15.35 -3.02
CA LYS A 398 15.50 14.37 -3.33
C LYS A 398 16.47 14.07 -2.18
#